data_AF-A0A150PDV4-F1
#
_entry.id   AF-A0A150PDV4-F1
#
_cell.length_a   1.000
_cell.length_b   1.000
_cell.length_c   1.000
_cell.angle_alpha   90.00
_cell.angle_beta   90.00
_cell.angle_gamma   90.00
#
_symmetry.space_group_name_H-M   'P 1'
#
loop_
_entity.id
_entity.type
_entity.pdbx_description
1 polymer ?
#
loop_
_entity_poly.entity_id
_entity_poly.type
_entity_poly.pdbx_seq_one_letter_code
_entity_poly.pdbx_strand_id
1 'polypeptide(L)'
;MDKKVVLVLGGLVLGAACALATGRVRAQVAAPSAPPAPRWEQDCEQTHGVDEARAVAKARGENGWELVALDAGMMCFKRPAPAPPRPAEPWPGY
;
A
#
# COMPACT_ATOMS: atom_id res chain seq x y z
N MET A 1 -25.86 19.54 53.77
CA MET A 1 -25.24 18.72 52.70
C MET A 1 -24.34 17.69 53.35
N ASP A 2 -24.76 16.43 53.33
CA ASP A 2 -24.12 15.33 54.04
C ASP A 2 -22.71 15.07 53.54
N LYS A 3 -21.76 14.98 54.48
CA LYS A 3 -20.32 14.74 54.27
C LYS A 3 -20.02 13.52 53.38
N LYS A 4 -20.97 12.58 53.32
CA LYS A 4 -20.95 11.38 52.47
C LYS A 4 -21.11 11.68 50.98
N VAL A 5 -21.94 12.68 50.63
CA VAL A 5 -22.20 13.08 49.24
C VAL A 5 -20.96 13.77 48.64
N VAL A 6 -20.25 14.55 49.45
CA VAL A 6 -19.00 15.23 49.03
C VAL A 6 -17.88 14.23 48.74
N LEU A 7 -17.77 13.15 49.54
CA LEU A 7 -16.75 12.11 49.33
C LEU A 7 -17.01 11.28 48.07
N VAL A 8 -18.27 10.92 47.81
CA VAL A 8 -18.64 10.14 46.62
C VAL A 8 -18.45 10.96 45.34
N LEU A 9 -18.91 12.22 45.33
CA LEU A 9 -18.71 13.10 44.19
C LEU A 9 -17.23 13.44 43.96
N GLY A 10 -16.46 13.66 45.03
CA GLY A 10 -15.02 13.90 44.95
C GLY A 10 -14.26 12.72 44.36
N GLY A 11 -14.59 11.49 44.79
CA GLY A 11 -13.97 10.27 44.25
C GLY A 11 -14.30 10.04 42.77
N LEU A 12 -15.54 10.34 42.34
CA LEU A 12 -15.97 10.16 40.96
C LEU A 12 -15.27 11.14 40.01
N VAL A 13 -15.11 12.40 40.43
CA VAL A 13 -14.40 13.43 39.63
C VAL A 13 -12.91 13.11 39.53
N LEU A 14 -12.29 12.64 40.62
CA LEU A 14 -10.87 12.29 40.62
C LEU A 14 -10.59 11.04 39.77
N GLY A 15 -11.48 10.05 39.81
CA GLY A 15 -11.37 8.85 38.97
C GLY A 15 -11.48 9.15 37.47
N ALA A 16 -12.38 10.04 37.07
CA ALA A 16 -12.54 10.46 35.68
C ALA A 16 -11.31 11.24 35.16
N ALA A 17 -10.68 12.07 36.00
CA ALA A 17 -9.47 12.80 35.63
C ALA A 17 -8.26 11.86 35.42
N CYS A 18 -8.11 10.82 36.24
CA CYS A 18 -7.03 9.84 36.07
C CYS A 18 -7.18 8.99 34.80
N ALA A 19 -8.41 8.64 34.41
CA ALA A 19 -8.66 7.87 33.19
C ALA A 19 -8.34 8.64 31.89
N LEU A 20 -8.40 9.97 31.92
CA LEU A 20 -8.03 10.83 30.79
C LEU A 20 -6.51 11.05 30.69
N ALA A 21 -5.79 10.98 31.81
CA ALA A 21 -4.34 11.15 31.85
C ALA A 21 -3.56 9.91 31.40
N THR A 22 -4.17 8.72 31.45
CA THR A 22 -3.60 7.51 30.85
C THR A 22 -3.78 7.55 29.34
N GLY A 23 -2.86 8.24 28.66
CA GLY A 23 -2.75 8.21 27.21
C GLY A 23 -2.76 6.75 26.71
N ARG A 24 -3.42 6.50 25.58
CA ARG A 24 -3.50 5.17 24.98
C ARG A 24 -2.10 4.72 24.57
N VAL A 25 -1.43 3.94 25.43
CA VAL A 25 -0.18 3.24 25.07
C VAL A 25 -0.59 2.09 24.15
N ARG A 26 -0.51 2.31 22.85
CA ARG A 26 -0.61 1.21 21.87
C ARG A 26 0.74 0.51 21.86
N ALA A 27 0.76 -0.76 22.26
CA ALA A 27 1.89 -1.62 21.98
C ALA A 27 2.08 -1.69 20.47
N GLN A 28 3.18 -1.14 19.96
CA GLN A 28 3.57 -1.32 18.56
C GLN A 28 4.20 -2.71 18.46
N VAL A 29 3.37 -3.72 18.18
CA VAL A 29 3.88 -4.99 17.68
C VAL A 29 4.43 -4.71 16.29
N ALA A 30 5.74 -4.91 16.10
CA ALA A 30 6.32 -4.91 14.76
C ALA A 30 5.58 -5.97 13.95
N ALA A 31 4.79 -5.55 12.97
CA ALA A 31 4.14 -6.48 12.06
C ALA A 31 5.24 -7.28 11.34
N PRO A 32 5.07 -8.61 11.17
CA PRO A 32 5.95 -9.38 10.30
C PRO A 32 6.05 -8.65 8.96
N SER A 33 7.27 -8.50 8.45
CA SER A 33 7.50 -7.88 7.14
C SER A 33 6.62 -8.58 6.11
N ALA A 34 5.61 -7.88 5.61
CA ALA A 34 4.75 -8.42 4.56
C ALA A 34 5.62 -8.85 3.38
N PRO A 35 5.31 -9.98 2.73
CA PRO A 35 6.02 -10.36 1.51
C PRO A 35 5.97 -9.21 0.51
N PRO A 36 7.06 -8.95 -0.23
CA PRO A 36 7.12 -7.83 -1.16
C PRO A 36 5.94 -7.92 -2.14
N ALA A 37 5.18 -6.83 -2.25
CA ALA A 37 4.04 -6.78 -3.14
C ALA A 37 4.48 -7.03 -4.59
N PRO A 38 3.68 -7.74 -5.40
CA PRO A 38 3.96 -7.89 -6.81
C PRO A 38 4.04 -6.51 -7.46
N ARG A 39 5.15 -6.25 -8.14
CA ARG A 39 5.39 -5.01 -8.87
C ARG A 39 4.85 -5.15 -10.28
N TRP A 40 4.37 -4.04 -10.83
CA TRP A 40 3.79 -3.98 -12.17
C TRP A 40 4.45 -2.86 -12.97
N GLU A 41 4.61 -3.11 -14.26
CA GLU A 41 4.97 -2.10 -15.25
C GLU A 41 3.72 -1.76 -16.06
N GLN A 42 3.54 -0.47 -16.35
CA GLN A 42 2.48 0.04 -17.22
C GLN A 42 3.10 0.90 -18.31
N ASP A 43 2.62 0.72 -19.53
CA ASP A 43 3.04 1.50 -20.69
C ASP A 43 1.82 1.85 -21.54
N CYS A 44 1.78 3.08 -22.06
CA CYS A 44 0.68 3.57 -22.86
C CYS A 44 1.21 4.19 -24.15
N GLU A 45 0.63 3.80 -25.29
CA GLU A 45 1.00 4.32 -26.60
C GLU A 45 -0.23 4.77 -27.38
N GLN A 46 -0.04 5.79 -28.23
CA GLN A 46 -1.08 6.29 -29.12
C GLN A 46 -1.03 5.53 -30.44
N THR A 47 -2.21 5.19 -30.97
CA THR A 47 -2.37 4.49 -32.24
C THR A 47 -3.37 5.23 -33.12
N HIS A 48 -3.14 5.20 -34.43
CA HIS A 48 -3.92 5.92 -35.42
C HIS A 48 -4.60 4.94 -36.37
N GLY A 49 -5.62 4.25 -35.85
CA GLY A 49 -6.49 3.38 -36.63
C GLY A 49 -6.47 1.93 -36.15
N VAL A 50 -7.45 1.17 -36.66
CA VAL A 50 -7.75 -0.18 -36.17
C VAL A 50 -6.64 -1.17 -36.52
N ASP A 51 -6.06 -1.07 -37.71
CA ASP A 51 -5.01 -2.01 -38.15
C ASP A 51 -3.72 -1.85 -37.35
N GLU A 52 -3.31 -0.61 -37.08
CA GLU A 52 -2.16 -0.30 -36.22
C GLU A 52 -2.42 -0.77 -34.78
N ALA A 53 -3.56 -0.40 -34.20
CA ALA A 53 -3.95 -0.83 -32.85
C ALA A 53 -3.95 -2.36 -32.71
N ARG A 54 -4.43 -3.07 -33.75
CA ARG A 54 -4.42 -4.53 -33.79
C ARG A 54 -2.99 -5.10 -33.86
N ALA A 55 -2.12 -4.52 -34.68
CA ALA A 55 -0.73 -4.94 -34.80
C ALA A 55 0.03 -4.74 -33.47
N VAL A 56 -0.16 -3.57 -32.85
CA VAL A 56 0.42 -3.21 -31.56
C VAL A 56 -0.08 -4.15 -30.45
N ALA A 57 -1.40 -4.35 -30.34
CA ALA A 57 -1.98 -5.26 -29.34
C ALA A 57 -1.39 -6.68 -29.46
N LYS A 58 -1.27 -7.18 -30.69
CA LYS A 58 -0.70 -8.51 -30.95
C LYS A 58 0.75 -8.59 -30.51
N ALA A 59 1.59 -7.63 -30.96
CA ALA A 59 3.01 -7.62 -30.61
C ALA A 59 3.23 -7.48 -29.09
N ARG A 60 2.45 -6.63 -28.42
CA ARG A 60 2.49 -6.47 -26.95
C ARG A 60 2.10 -7.78 -26.25
N GLY A 61 1.02 -8.43 -26.68
CA GLY A 61 0.56 -9.72 -26.15
C GLY A 61 1.62 -10.83 -26.26
N GLU A 62 2.32 -10.91 -27.39
CA GLU A 62 3.44 -11.86 -27.59
C GLU A 62 4.62 -11.59 -26.65
N ASN A 63 4.78 -10.35 -26.18
CA ASN A 63 5.80 -9.93 -25.20
C ASN A 63 5.31 -9.99 -23.73
N GLY A 64 4.16 -10.62 -23.48
CA GLY A 64 3.62 -10.80 -22.13
C GLY A 64 2.95 -9.55 -21.53
N TRP A 65 2.61 -8.57 -22.36
CA TRP A 65 1.81 -7.42 -21.96
C TRP A 65 0.31 -7.72 -22.12
N GLU A 66 -0.49 -7.26 -21.15
CA GLU A 66 -1.94 -7.35 -21.14
C GLU A 66 -2.54 -5.97 -21.45
N LEU A 67 -3.44 -5.88 -22.43
CA LEU A 67 -4.20 -4.66 -22.71
C LEU A 67 -5.22 -4.41 -21.59
N VAL A 68 -5.15 -3.23 -20.95
CA VAL A 68 -6.02 -2.89 -19.80
C VAL A 68 -6.95 -1.72 -20.07
N ALA A 69 -6.60 -0.83 -21.00
CA ALA A 69 -7.45 0.26 -21.42
C ALA A 69 -7.24 0.61 -22.88
N LEU A 70 -8.32 1.01 -23.54
CA LEU A 70 -8.33 1.60 -24.87
C LEU A 70 -9.32 2.77 -24.83
N ASP A 71 -8.81 3.99 -24.93
CA ASP A 71 -9.61 5.21 -24.91
C ASP A 71 -8.99 6.27 -25.83
N ALA A 72 -9.82 6.96 -26.63
CA ALA A 72 -9.39 8.04 -27.53
C ALA A 72 -8.12 7.73 -28.38
N GLY A 73 -7.95 6.48 -28.83
CA GLY A 73 -6.77 6.04 -29.60
C GLY A 73 -5.52 5.77 -28.77
N MET A 74 -5.57 5.94 -27.46
CA MET A 74 -4.54 5.53 -26.50
C MET A 74 -4.79 4.09 -26.05
N MET A 75 -3.76 3.27 -26.15
CA MET A 75 -3.74 1.89 -25.66
C MET A 75 -2.80 1.78 -24.48
N CYS A 76 -3.30 1.34 -23.34
CA CYS A 76 -2.50 1.11 -22.15
C CYS A 76 -2.38 -0.38 -21.85
N PHE A 77 -1.17 -0.80 -21.53
CA PHE A 77 -0.82 -2.17 -21.25
C PHE A 77 -0.19 -2.29 -19.87
N LYS A 78 -0.35 -3.45 -19.23
CA LYS A 78 0.38 -3.80 -17.99
C LYS A 78 1.15 -5.11 -18.17
N ARG A 79 2.20 -5.30 -17.37
CA ARG A 79 2.84 -6.60 -17.16
C ARG A 79 3.48 -6.69 -15.77
N PRO A 80 3.75 -7.91 -15.25
CA PRO A 80 4.55 -8.05 -14.04
C PRO A 80 5.94 -7.44 -14.23
N ALA A 81 6.38 -6.61 -13.28
CA ALA A 81 7.72 -6.06 -13.31
C ALA A 81 8.76 -7.16 -12.99
N PRO A 82 9.96 -7.14 -13.58
CA PRO A 82 11.03 -8.04 -13.20
C PRO A 82 11.32 -7.98 -11.71
N ALA A 83 11.73 -9.11 -11.14
CA ALA A 83 12.21 -9.14 -9.76
C ALA A 83 13.39 -8.15 -9.61
N PRO A 84 13.47 -7.42 -8.48
CA PRO A 84 14.62 -6.56 -8.26
C PRO A 84 15.89 -7.42 -8.26
N PRO A 85 17.02 -6.88 -8.76
CA PRO A 85 18.29 -7.59 -8.65
C PRO A 85 18.52 -7.94 -7.18
N ARG A 86 18.93 -9.18 -6.93
CA ARG A 86 19.31 -9.60 -5.58
C ARG A 86 20.43 -8.67 -5.10
N PRO A 87 20.38 -8.17 -3.84
CA PRO A 87 21.51 -7.46 -3.26
C PRO A 87 22.75 -8.32 -3.46
N ALA A 88 23.84 -7.71 -3.93
CA ALA A 88 25.12 -8.40 -4.00
C ALA A 88 25.42 -8.98 -2.62
N GLU A 89 25.79 -10.26 -2.60
CA GLU A 89 26.22 -10.93 -1.37
C GLU A 89 27.33 -10.06 -0.75
N PRO A 90 27.25 -9.68 0.53
CA PRO A 90 28.28 -8.87 1.15
C PRO A 90 29.61 -9.60 0.96
N TRP A 91 30.57 -8.92 0.32
CA TRP A 91 31.92 -9.47 0.17
C TRP A 91 32.40 -9.98 1.53
N PRO A 92 32.88 -11.23 1.64
CA PRO A 92 33.43 -11.72 2.88
C PRO A 92 34.70 -10.89 3.12
N GLY A 93 34.59 -9.96 4.07
CA GLY A 93 35.67 -9.05 4.42
C GLY A 93 36.94 -9.81 4.81
N TYR A 94 38.03 -9.10 4.56
CA TYR A 94 39.39 -9.25 5.09
C TYR A 94 39.44 -9.49 6.60
#